data_AF-A0A1K2DAC3-F1
#
_entry.id   AF-A0A1K2DAC3-F1
#
_cell.length_a   1.000
_cell.length_b   1.000
_cell.length_c   1.000
_cell.angle_alpha   90.00
_cell.angle_beta   90.00
_cell.angle_gamma   90.00
#
_symmetry.space_group_name_H-M   'P 1'
#
loop_
_entity.id
_entity.type
_entity.pdbx_description
1 polymer ?
#
loop_
_entity_poly.entity_id
_entity_poly.type
_entity_poly.pdbx_seq_one_letter_code
_entity_poly.pdbx_strand_id
1 'polypeptide(L)'
;MAAMSNSYAQPILRTADLAEGLRVVERLLGIADLRDLEVDFEVLISSAHVLTPLLKLFPDAEWWAEGGRSGSSAKGDDPSTHLPVRLRSWATPPEAVGPFLDALGGSPATVRWDFMGWPEAPEVGLGAGGARGAFVTLCVNVRDLELEEPATDHTVFVHVKQIEAERAPWLAGQVGQQVIGDLVMAPY
;
A
#
# COMPACT_ATOMS: atom_id res chain seq x y z
N MET A 1 4.03 -20.50 -16.61
CA MET A 1 4.16 -20.05 -15.21
C MET A 1 5.14 -18.90 -15.19
N ALA A 2 4.66 -17.66 -15.19
CA ALA A 2 5.54 -16.51 -15.01
C ALA A 2 5.99 -16.54 -13.55
N ALA A 3 7.29 -16.66 -13.30
CA ALA A 3 7.84 -16.54 -11.95
C ALA A 3 7.32 -15.24 -11.33
N MET A 4 6.50 -15.32 -10.28
CA MET A 4 6.09 -14.15 -9.51
C MET A 4 7.36 -13.64 -8.84
N SER A 5 7.92 -12.56 -9.39
CA SER A 5 9.05 -11.89 -8.79
C SER A 5 8.47 -11.01 -7.70
N ASN A 6 8.67 -11.39 -6.45
CA ASN A 6 8.25 -10.57 -5.31
C ASN A 6 8.92 -9.20 -5.43
N SER A 7 8.14 -8.14 -5.22
CA SER A 7 8.74 -6.84 -4.98
C SER A 7 9.31 -6.81 -3.57
N TYR A 8 10.26 -5.92 -3.37
CA TYR A 8 10.82 -5.62 -2.06
C TYR A 8 10.51 -4.16 -1.75
N ALA A 9 10.06 -3.89 -0.54
CA ALA A 9 9.72 -2.55 -0.09
C ALA A 9 10.75 -2.04 0.91
N GLN A 10 11.09 -0.75 0.82
CA GLN A 10 11.96 -0.10 1.80
C GLN A 10 11.27 1.14 2.34
N PRO A 11 11.21 1.32 3.68
CA PRO A 11 10.59 2.49 4.27
C PRO A 11 11.48 3.72 4.08
N ILE A 12 10.90 4.82 3.64
CA ILE A 12 11.61 6.08 3.38
C ILE A 12 11.09 7.26 4.22
N LEU A 13 9.93 7.09 4.87
CA LEU A 13 9.35 8.10 5.75
C LEU A 13 8.53 7.40 6.82
N ARG A 14 8.64 7.88 8.06
CA ARG A 14 7.69 7.60 9.14
C ARG A 14 7.24 8.92 9.75
N THR A 15 5.94 9.16 9.81
CA THR A 15 5.38 10.45 10.26
C THR A 15 4.03 10.27 10.95
N ALA A 16 3.69 11.17 11.86
CA ALA A 16 2.34 11.27 12.41
C ALA A 16 1.41 12.18 11.59
N ASP A 17 1.93 12.89 10.57
CA ASP A 17 1.14 13.72 9.66
C ASP A 17 0.83 12.92 8.37
N LEU A 18 -0.41 12.43 8.26
CA LEU A 18 -0.87 11.72 7.06
C LEU A 18 -0.69 12.54 5.77
N ALA A 19 -0.88 13.87 5.84
CA ALA A 19 -0.72 14.73 4.68
C ALA A 19 0.75 14.82 4.25
N GLU A 20 1.71 14.67 5.17
CA GLU A 20 3.12 14.55 4.82
C GLU A 20 3.41 13.25 4.06
N GLY A 21 2.84 12.13 4.52
CA GLY A 21 2.92 10.86 3.82
C GLY A 21 2.41 10.95 2.38
N LEU A 22 1.21 11.52 2.20
CA LEU A 22 0.62 11.74 0.87
C LEU A 22 1.47 12.65 -0.01
N ARG A 23 2.02 13.75 0.52
CA ARG A 23 2.92 14.63 -0.25
C ARG A 23 4.17 13.90 -0.73
N VAL A 24 4.71 12.95 0.03
CA VAL A 24 5.86 12.15 -0.42
C VAL A 24 5.44 11.14 -1.49
N VAL A 25 4.30 10.49 -1.33
CA VAL A 25 3.70 9.62 -2.37
C VAL A 25 3.51 10.40 -3.68
N GLU A 26 2.91 11.58 -3.64
CA GLU A 26 2.69 12.43 -4.82
C GLU A 26 4.00 12.77 -5.54
N ARG A 27 5.07 13.08 -4.81
CA ARG A 27 6.39 13.34 -5.42
C ARG A 27 6.99 12.09 -6.09
N LEU A 28 6.82 10.92 -5.47
CA LEU A 28 7.25 9.65 -6.06
C LEU A 28 6.46 9.33 -7.33
N LEU A 29 5.14 9.51 -7.31
CA LEU A 29 4.29 9.34 -8.50
C LEU A 29 4.66 10.34 -9.60
N GLY A 30 5.06 11.56 -9.24
CA GLY A 30 5.50 12.59 -10.19
C GLY A 30 6.76 12.25 -11.00
N ILE A 31 7.54 11.24 -10.60
CA ILE A 31 8.72 10.77 -11.33
C ILE A 31 8.53 9.39 -11.97
N ALA A 32 7.39 8.72 -11.71
CA ALA A 32 7.09 7.39 -12.20
C ALA A 32 6.44 7.41 -13.59
N ASP A 33 6.50 6.28 -14.29
CA ASP A 33 5.70 6.03 -15.49
C ASP A 33 4.29 5.55 -15.09
N LEU A 34 3.36 6.50 -15.01
CA LEU A 34 1.98 6.30 -14.52
C LEU A 34 1.02 5.67 -15.53
N ARG A 35 1.52 5.08 -16.62
CA ARG A 35 0.65 4.24 -17.46
C ARG A 35 0.04 3.13 -16.61
N ASP A 36 -1.22 2.81 -16.89
CA ASP A 36 -2.00 1.79 -16.20
C ASP A 36 -1.96 1.94 -14.65
N LEU A 37 -1.95 3.20 -14.17
CA LEU A 37 -1.98 3.51 -12.74
C LEU A 37 -3.25 2.97 -12.11
N GLU A 38 -3.07 2.10 -11.13
CA GLU A 38 -4.12 1.50 -10.32
C GLU A 38 -3.79 1.66 -8.83
N VAL A 39 -4.83 1.62 -7.99
CA VAL A 39 -4.68 1.69 -6.54
C VAL A 39 -5.35 0.50 -5.88
N ASP A 40 -4.59 -0.16 -5.03
CA ASP A 40 -5.05 -1.25 -4.19
C ASP A 40 -5.17 -0.79 -2.74
N PHE A 41 -6.20 -1.27 -2.07
CA PHE A 41 -6.53 -0.92 -0.70
C PHE A 41 -6.60 -2.18 0.15
N GLU A 42 -6.03 -2.13 1.34
CA GLU A 42 -6.19 -3.17 2.34
C GLU A 42 -6.41 -2.52 3.71
N VAL A 43 -7.32 -3.08 4.52
CA VAL A 43 -7.66 -2.50 5.81
C VAL A 43 -8.13 -3.57 6.79
N LEU A 44 -7.67 -3.44 8.03
CA LEU A 44 -8.14 -4.23 9.16
C LEU A 44 -9.27 -3.48 9.89
N ILE A 45 -10.48 -4.00 9.77
CA ILE A 45 -11.70 -3.37 10.25
C ILE A 45 -12.19 -4.08 11.51
N SER A 46 -12.21 -3.36 12.63
CA SER A 46 -12.69 -3.88 13.93
C SER A 46 -14.04 -3.29 14.36
N SER A 47 -14.63 -2.39 13.57
CA SER A 47 -15.91 -1.74 13.92
C SER A 47 -16.86 -1.61 12.74
N ALA A 48 -18.15 -1.72 13.01
CA ALA A 48 -19.20 -1.52 12.01
C ALA A 48 -19.25 -0.08 11.46
N HIS A 49 -18.77 0.89 12.26
CA HIS A 49 -18.70 2.30 11.89
C HIS A 49 -17.73 2.53 10.72
N VAL A 50 -16.59 1.84 10.71
CA VAL A 50 -15.61 1.85 9.61
C VAL A 50 -16.04 0.92 8.48
N LEU A 51 -16.62 -0.25 8.79
CA LEU A 51 -17.07 -1.23 7.80
C LEU A 51 -18.11 -0.66 6.82
N THR A 52 -19.15 -0.01 7.34
CA THR A 52 -20.29 0.44 6.55
C THR A 52 -19.92 1.42 5.42
N PRO A 53 -19.16 2.51 5.66
CA PRO A 53 -18.76 3.42 4.58
C PRO A 53 -17.82 2.73 3.58
N LEU A 54 -16.93 1.84 4.04
CA LEU A 54 -16.00 1.14 3.14
C LEU A 54 -16.70 0.14 2.21
N LEU A 55 -17.73 -0.56 2.67
CA LEU A 55 -18.55 -1.43 1.80
C LEU A 55 -19.37 -0.62 0.78
N LYS A 56 -19.72 0.64 1.09
CA LYS A 56 -20.37 1.53 0.12
C LYS A 56 -19.38 2.04 -0.92
N LEU A 57 -18.14 2.31 -0.50
CA LEU A 57 -17.07 2.77 -1.38
C LEU A 57 -16.59 1.65 -2.30
N PHE A 58 -16.50 0.43 -1.76
CA PHE A 58 -16.03 -0.77 -2.47
C PHE A 58 -17.07 -1.89 -2.36
N PRO A 59 -18.17 -1.84 -3.15
CA PRO A 59 -19.24 -2.83 -3.09
C PRO A 59 -18.76 -4.25 -3.47
N ASP A 60 -17.72 -4.34 -4.30
CA ASP A 60 -17.16 -5.59 -4.80
C ASP A 60 -15.87 -6.00 -4.05
N ALA A 61 -15.55 -5.36 -2.93
CA ALA A 61 -14.37 -5.71 -2.14
C ALA A 61 -14.43 -7.14 -1.61
N GLU A 62 -13.27 -7.80 -1.64
CA GLU A 62 -13.09 -9.07 -0.97
C GLU A 62 -12.87 -8.83 0.52
N TRP A 63 -13.38 -9.74 1.36
CA TRP A 63 -13.09 -9.68 2.79
C TRP A 63 -13.08 -11.07 3.41
N TRP A 64 -12.32 -11.20 4.49
CA TRP A 64 -12.27 -12.40 5.32
C TRP A 64 -12.12 -12.04 6.79
N ALA A 65 -12.66 -12.89 7.64
CA ALA A 65 -12.58 -12.73 9.08
C ALA A 65 -11.17 -13.02 9.58
N GLU A 66 -10.71 -12.21 10.53
CA GLU A 66 -9.37 -12.30 11.12
C GLU A 66 -9.38 -13.08 12.44
N GLY A 67 -8.20 -13.54 12.86
CA GLY A 67 -8.02 -14.20 14.17
C GLY A 67 -8.65 -15.59 14.27
N GLY A 68 -8.57 -16.40 13.22
CA GLY A 68 -9.05 -17.79 13.20
C GLY A 68 -10.56 -17.98 13.00
N ARG A 69 -11.25 -16.90 12.63
CA ARG A 69 -12.68 -16.92 12.26
C ARG A 69 -12.84 -17.39 10.81
N SER A 70 -14.05 -17.84 10.45
CA SER A 70 -14.31 -18.50 9.15
C SER A 70 -15.20 -17.71 8.19
N GLY A 71 -15.58 -16.48 8.50
CA GLY A 71 -16.46 -15.66 7.64
C GLY A 71 -15.73 -15.09 6.44
N SER A 72 -16.37 -15.02 5.27
CA SER A 72 -15.80 -14.33 4.09
C SER A 72 -16.83 -13.89 3.06
N SER A 73 -16.44 -12.93 2.20
CA SER A 73 -17.24 -12.50 1.04
C SER A 73 -17.55 -13.66 0.09
N ALA A 74 -16.60 -14.56 -0.13
CA ALA A 74 -16.74 -15.71 -1.02
C ALA A 74 -17.86 -16.68 -0.59
N LYS A 75 -18.22 -16.68 0.70
CA LYS A 75 -19.33 -17.50 1.25
C LYS A 75 -20.67 -16.77 1.24
N GLY A 76 -20.67 -15.46 0.92
CA GLY A 76 -21.85 -14.61 1.04
C GLY A 76 -22.25 -14.31 2.48
N ASP A 77 -21.29 -14.38 3.42
CA ASP A 77 -21.53 -14.08 4.83
C ASP A 77 -21.79 -12.57 5.05
N ASP A 78 -22.29 -12.19 6.22
CA ASP A 78 -22.40 -10.78 6.63
C ASP A 78 -21.12 -10.34 7.36
N PRO A 79 -20.29 -9.43 6.81
CA PRO A 79 -19.03 -9.01 7.44
C PRO A 79 -19.25 -8.40 8.84
N SER A 80 -20.41 -7.81 9.12
CA SER A 80 -20.70 -7.20 10.41
C SER A 80 -20.78 -8.21 11.56
N THR A 81 -21.10 -9.48 11.26
CA THR A 81 -21.14 -10.57 12.26
C THR A 81 -19.78 -11.26 12.45
N HIS A 82 -18.77 -10.88 11.67
CA HIS A 82 -17.48 -11.57 11.61
C HIS A 82 -16.28 -10.69 11.99
N LEU A 83 -16.51 -9.48 12.53
CA LEU A 83 -15.45 -8.59 12.98
C LEU A 83 -14.47 -9.27 13.99
N PRO A 84 -13.15 -8.95 13.92
CA PRO A 84 -12.52 -8.09 12.92
C PRO A 84 -12.44 -8.76 11.54
N VAL A 85 -12.53 -7.97 10.48
CA VAL A 85 -12.37 -8.44 9.09
C VAL A 85 -11.26 -7.68 8.40
N ARG A 86 -10.50 -8.38 7.56
CA ARG A 86 -9.60 -7.76 6.59
C ARG A 86 -10.37 -7.59 5.29
N LEU A 87 -10.37 -6.37 4.77
CA LEU A 87 -11.04 -6.01 3.53
C LEU A 87 -9.99 -5.59 2.51
N ARG A 88 -10.13 -6.05 1.26
CA ARG A 88 -9.24 -5.76 0.15
C ARG A 88 -10.03 -5.31 -1.07
N SER A 89 -9.57 -4.23 -1.69
CA SER A 89 -10.08 -3.74 -2.97
C SER A 89 -8.91 -3.55 -3.92
N TRP A 90 -9.13 -3.85 -5.19
CA TRP A 90 -8.08 -3.98 -6.20
C TRP A 90 -8.37 -3.09 -7.40
N ALA A 91 -7.32 -2.70 -8.13
CA ALA A 91 -7.43 -2.07 -9.44
C ALA A 91 -8.39 -0.86 -9.44
N THR A 92 -8.38 -0.11 -8.34
CA THR A 92 -9.31 0.99 -8.14
C THR A 92 -8.71 2.30 -8.64
N PRO A 93 -9.53 3.21 -9.20
CA PRO A 93 -9.04 4.52 -9.61
C PRO A 93 -8.46 5.36 -8.44
N PRO A 94 -7.43 6.20 -8.67
CA PRO A 94 -6.79 7.02 -7.62
C PRO A 94 -7.73 7.96 -6.86
N GLU A 95 -8.87 8.34 -7.43
CA GLU A 95 -9.84 9.24 -6.79
C GLU A 95 -10.50 8.62 -5.54
N ALA A 96 -10.44 7.30 -5.39
CA ALA A 96 -10.96 6.60 -4.22
C ALA A 96 -10.09 6.79 -2.94
N VAL A 97 -8.84 7.24 -3.09
CA VAL A 97 -7.89 7.39 -1.97
C VAL A 97 -8.42 8.33 -0.89
N GLY A 98 -8.92 9.51 -1.27
CA GLY A 98 -9.44 10.48 -0.30
C GLY A 98 -10.61 9.93 0.52
N PRO A 99 -11.71 9.50 -0.13
CA PRO A 99 -12.85 8.87 0.54
C PRO A 99 -12.48 7.64 1.39
N PHE A 100 -11.49 6.85 0.95
CA PHE A 100 -10.98 5.73 1.73
C PHE A 100 -10.33 6.17 3.03
N LEU A 101 -9.38 7.11 2.96
CA LEU A 101 -8.65 7.63 4.12
C LEU A 101 -9.60 8.30 5.12
N ASP A 102 -10.60 9.03 4.64
CA ASP A 102 -11.64 9.65 5.48
C ASP A 102 -12.48 8.62 6.24
N ALA A 103 -12.65 7.41 5.69
CA ALA A 103 -13.45 6.34 6.27
C ALA A 103 -12.70 5.46 7.27
N LEU A 104 -11.36 5.53 7.35
CA LEU A 104 -10.55 4.61 8.15
C LEU A 104 -10.82 4.71 9.66
N GLY A 105 -11.13 5.89 10.19
CA GLY A 105 -11.44 6.06 11.62
C GLY A 105 -10.36 5.53 12.58
N GLY A 106 -9.08 5.54 12.17
CA GLY A 106 -7.96 4.99 12.94
C GLY A 106 -7.63 3.52 12.68
N SER A 107 -8.36 2.83 11.79
CA SER A 107 -8.02 1.46 11.39
C SER A 107 -6.65 1.38 10.72
N PRO A 108 -5.86 0.31 10.99
CA PRO A 108 -4.68 -0.07 10.20
C PRO A 108 -5.05 -0.31 8.74
N ALA A 109 -4.31 0.28 7.81
CA ALA A 109 -4.56 0.15 6.38
C ALA A 109 -3.29 0.30 5.53
N THR A 110 -3.32 -0.22 4.32
CA THR A 110 -2.38 0.09 3.24
C THR A 110 -3.12 0.70 2.05
N VAL A 111 -2.47 1.66 1.41
CA VAL A 111 -2.83 2.17 0.08
C VAL A 111 -1.61 1.95 -0.81
N ARG A 112 -1.76 1.14 -1.86
CA ARG A 112 -0.67 0.83 -2.79
C ARG A 112 -1.00 1.38 -4.17
N TRP A 113 -0.07 2.12 -4.76
CA TRP A 113 -0.14 2.58 -6.13
C TRP A 113 0.72 1.69 -7.00
N ASP A 114 0.11 1.10 -8.02
CA ASP A 114 0.74 0.22 -8.99
C ASP A 114 0.85 0.93 -10.34
N PHE A 115 2.04 0.93 -10.96
CA PHE A 115 2.30 1.64 -12.21
C PHE A 115 3.37 0.94 -13.06
N MET A 116 3.60 1.43 -14.28
CA MET A 116 4.36 0.69 -15.30
C MET A 116 5.88 0.72 -15.15
N GLY A 117 6.44 1.63 -14.35
CA GLY A 117 7.88 1.63 -14.10
C GLY A 117 8.41 2.82 -13.30
N TRP A 118 9.58 2.61 -12.73
CA TRP A 118 10.43 3.68 -12.22
C TRP A 118 11.30 4.28 -13.33
N PRO A 119 11.72 5.55 -13.21
CA PRO A 119 12.58 6.20 -14.20
C PRO A 119 13.97 5.55 -14.27
N GLU A 120 14.77 5.94 -15.25
CA GLU A 120 16.20 5.58 -15.27
C GLU A 120 16.92 6.17 -14.05
N ALA A 121 17.87 5.43 -13.50
CA ALA A 121 18.69 5.86 -12.35
C ALA A 121 20.18 5.63 -12.67
N PRO A 122 20.74 6.40 -13.61
CA PRO A 122 22.11 6.20 -14.09
C PRO A 122 23.17 6.41 -13.00
N GLU A 123 22.89 7.22 -11.98
CA GLU A 123 23.80 7.46 -10.85
C GLU A 123 24.07 6.21 -10.02
N VAL A 124 23.15 5.24 -10.06
CA VAL A 124 23.29 3.92 -9.42
C VAL A 124 23.40 2.79 -10.45
N GLY A 125 23.65 3.12 -11.72
CA GLY A 125 23.88 2.15 -12.79
C GLY A 125 22.64 1.37 -13.23
N LEU A 126 21.43 1.91 -13.01
CA LEU A 126 20.18 1.25 -13.36
C LEU A 126 19.47 1.96 -14.53
N GLY A 127 19.00 1.17 -15.49
CA GLY A 127 18.11 1.66 -16.56
C GLY A 127 16.68 1.90 -16.07
N ALA A 128 15.73 2.01 -16.98
CA ALA A 128 14.32 2.16 -16.63
C ALA A 128 13.81 0.91 -15.89
N GLY A 129 13.04 1.13 -14.82
CA GLY A 129 12.33 0.07 -14.13
C GLY A 129 11.18 -0.47 -15.00
N GLY A 130 10.83 -1.73 -14.82
CA GLY A 130 9.58 -2.28 -15.36
C GLY A 130 8.51 -2.39 -14.27
N ALA A 131 7.28 -2.71 -14.66
CA ALA A 131 6.12 -2.78 -13.75
C ALA A 131 6.33 -3.67 -12.51
N ARG A 132 7.20 -4.68 -12.60
CA ARG A 132 7.55 -5.52 -11.46
C ARG A 132 8.38 -4.72 -10.46
N GLY A 133 7.79 -4.42 -9.30
CA GLY A 133 8.43 -3.60 -8.27
C GLY A 133 8.35 -2.11 -8.55
N ALA A 134 7.36 -1.67 -9.32
CA ALA A 134 7.06 -0.26 -9.55
C ALA A 134 5.82 0.12 -8.74
N PHE A 135 5.99 0.13 -7.41
CA PHE A 135 4.90 0.41 -6.47
C PHE A 135 5.33 1.41 -5.41
N VAL A 136 4.36 2.16 -4.90
CA VAL A 136 4.48 2.92 -3.66
C VAL A 136 3.40 2.44 -2.71
N THR A 137 3.74 2.21 -1.44
CA THR A 137 2.73 1.85 -0.43
C THR A 137 2.76 2.88 0.70
N LEU A 138 1.59 3.39 1.07
CA LEU A 138 1.38 4.16 2.28
C LEU A 138 0.67 3.26 3.30
N CYS A 139 1.38 2.93 4.37
CA CYS A 139 0.82 2.28 5.55
C CYS A 139 0.27 3.34 6.50
N VAL A 140 -1.00 3.22 6.89
CA VAL A 140 -1.73 4.16 7.74
C VAL A 140 -2.08 3.47 9.06
N ASN A 141 -1.65 4.04 10.19
CA ASN A 141 -1.87 3.48 11.54
C ASN A 141 -1.26 2.08 11.71
N VAL A 142 -0.16 1.80 11.00
CA VAL A 142 0.53 0.50 10.96
C VAL A 142 1.95 0.66 10.44
N ARG A 143 2.87 -0.19 10.89
CA ARG A 143 4.30 -0.08 10.60
C ARG A 143 4.83 -1.05 9.56
N ASP A 144 4.12 -2.15 9.34
CA ASP A 144 4.42 -3.21 8.39
C ASP A 144 3.41 -3.23 7.23
N LEU A 145 3.71 -4.01 6.20
CA LEU A 145 2.87 -4.12 5.00
C LEU A 145 1.71 -5.10 5.20
N GLU A 146 1.85 -5.99 6.19
CA GLU A 146 0.95 -7.09 6.49
C GLU A 146 -0.16 -6.70 7.47
N LEU A 147 -0.20 -5.44 7.95
CA LEU A 147 -1.17 -4.94 8.93
C LEU A 147 -1.06 -5.56 10.34
N GLU A 148 0.09 -6.09 10.73
CA GLU A 148 0.31 -6.84 11.97
C GLU A 148 0.77 -5.98 13.16
N GLU A 149 1.40 -4.84 12.92
CA GLU A 149 1.94 -3.92 13.93
C GLU A 149 1.19 -2.56 13.94
N PRO A 150 -0.03 -2.49 14.53
CA PRO A 150 -0.77 -1.25 14.67
C PRO A 150 0.07 -0.13 15.31
N ALA A 151 -0.09 1.08 14.79
CA ALA A 151 0.63 2.26 15.26
C ALA A 151 -0.23 3.53 15.15
N THR A 152 0.27 4.64 15.70
CA THR A 152 -0.33 5.97 15.54
C THR A 152 0.37 6.79 14.47
N ASP A 153 1.37 6.20 13.80
CA ASP A 153 2.15 6.80 12.73
C ASP A 153 1.83 6.13 11.38
N HIS A 154 2.32 6.76 10.32
CA HIS A 154 2.17 6.36 8.93
C HIS A 154 3.55 6.16 8.33
N THR A 155 3.69 5.15 7.47
CA THR A 155 4.96 4.81 6.85
C THR A 155 4.81 4.76 5.33
N VAL A 156 5.71 5.44 4.61
CA VAL A 156 5.78 5.35 3.14
C VAL A 156 6.89 4.37 2.76
N PHE A 157 6.52 3.38 1.95
CA PHE A 157 7.42 2.40 1.36
C PHE A 157 7.55 2.61 -0.14
N VAL A 158 8.78 2.50 -0.62
CA VAL A 158 9.09 2.41 -2.05
C VAL A 158 9.36 0.95 -2.36
N HIS A 159 8.68 0.42 -3.39
CA HIS A 159 8.93 -0.94 -3.86
C HIS A 159 9.93 -0.93 -5.01
N VAL A 160 10.76 -1.97 -5.08
CA VAL A 160 11.76 -2.23 -6.12
C VAL A 160 11.88 -3.73 -6.35
N LYS A 161 12.56 -4.14 -7.43
CA LYS A 161 13.02 -5.54 -7.54
C LYS A 161 14.22 -5.74 -6.63
N GLN A 162 14.38 -6.94 -6.07
CA GLN A 162 15.55 -7.27 -5.23
C GLN A 162 16.88 -6.98 -5.93
N ILE A 163 16.99 -7.33 -7.21
CA ILE A 163 18.20 -7.11 -8.03
C ILE A 163 18.45 -5.63 -8.34
N GLU A 164 17.46 -4.77 -8.11
CA GLU A 164 17.51 -3.32 -8.28
C GLU A 164 17.41 -2.61 -6.91
N ALA A 165 17.83 -3.26 -5.81
CA ALA A 165 17.70 -2.73 -4.45
C ALA A 165 18.25 -1.30 -4.29
N GLU A 166 19.36 -0.98 -4.96
CA GLU A 166 19.98 0.36 -4.97
C GLU A 166 19.05 1.47 -5.49
N ARG A 167 17.97 1.11 -6.20
CA ARG A 167 16.95 2.06 -6.66
C ARG A 167 16.17 2.67 -5.50
N ALA A 168 15.94 1.93 -4.41
CA ALA A 168 15.15 2.42 -3.28
C ALA A 168 15.78 3.64 -2.58
N PRO A 169 17.07 3.62 -2.15
CA PRO A 169 17.71 4.81 -1.60
C PRO A 169 17.85 5.94 -2.63
N TRP A 170 18.04 5.63 -3.91
CA TRP A 170 18.05 6.65 -4.97
C TRP A 170 16.69 7.36 -5.09
N LEU A 171 15.58 6.61 -5.12
CA LEU A 171 14.22 7.15 -5.16
C LEU A 171 13.89 7.99 -3.92
N ALA A 172 14.30 7.54 -2.73
CA ALA A 172 14.17 8.31 -1.50
C ALA A 172 14.86 9.68 -1.65
N GLY A 173 16.08 9.70 -2.19
CA GLY A 173 16.83 10.93 -2.45
C GLY A 173 16.13 11.89 -3.41
N GLN A 174 15.46 11.38 -4.46
CA GLN A 174 14.72 12.22 -5.42
C GLN A 174 13.59 13.01 -4.78
N VAL A 175 13.02 12.51 -3.67
CA VAL A 175 11.91 13.17 -2.96
C VAL A 175 12.34 13.86 -1.67
N GLY A 176 13.65 13.97 -1.44
CA GLY A 176 14.25 14.64 -0.28
C GLY A 176 14.20 13.80 1.01
N GLN A 177 14.11 12.48 0.88
CA GLN A 177 14.06 11.51 1.98
C GLN A 177 15.30 10.62 2.00
N GLN A 178 15.41 9.81 3.05
CA GLN A 178 16.41 8.75 3.18
C GLN A 178 15.71 7.45 3.60
N VAL A 179 16.33 6.30 3.31
CA VAL A 179 15.82 5.02 3.82
C VAL A 179 15.96 4.98 5.35
N ILE A 180 14.94 4.51 6.05
CA ILE A 180 14.87 4.50 7.52
C ILE A 180 14.75 3.08 8.12
N GLY A 181 14.90 2.05 7.29
CA GLY A 181 14.79 0.66 7.70
C GLY A 181 15.22 -0.30 6.60
N ASP A 182 15.10 -1.58 6.91
CA ASP A 182 15.54 -2.67 6.04
C ASP A 182 14.66 -2.81 4.80
N LEU A 183 15.25 -3.39 3.77
CA LEU A 183 14.53 -3.83 2.57
C LEU A 183 13.80 -5.13 2.90
N VAL A 184 12.47 -5.11 2.94
CA VAL A 184 11.62 -6.25 3.26
C VAL A 184 10.93 -6.79 2.01
N MET A 185 10.67 -8.10 1.97
CA MET A 185 9.88 -8.69 0.88
C MET A 185 8.42 -8.26 1.04
N ALA A 186 7.81 -7.74 -0.02
CA ALA A 186 6.42 -7.31 0.04
C ALA A 186 5.46 -8.51 0.03
N PRO A 187 4.34 -8.46 0.76
CA PRO A 187 3.29 -9.48 0.71
C PRO A 187 2.57 -9.52 -0.65
N TYR A 188 1.91 -10.65 -0.94
CA TYR A 188 1.26 -10.94 -2.22
C TYR A 188 -0.09 -10.23 -2.40
#